data_AF-A0A161R3R3-F1
#
_entry.id   AF-A0A161R3R3-F1
#
_cell.length_a   1.000
_cell.length_b   1.000
_cell.length_c   1.000
_cell.angle_alpha   90.00
_cell.angle_beta   90.00
_cell.angle_gamma   90.00
#
_symmetry.space_group_name_H-M   'P 1'
#
loop_
_entity.id
_entity.type
_entity.pdbx_description
1 polymer ?
#
loop_
_entity_poly.entity_id
_entity_poly.type
_entity_poly.pdbx_seq_one_letter_code
_entity_poly.pdbx_strand_id
1 'polypeptide(L)' 'MHEIVNAIFYVLRVRIIWRLLPKSFLPMPAFFGWLLRFRCKRVFEIINHHLVMRDRERGGREVSPSTAIMDSQSV' A
#
# COMPACT_ATOMS: atom_id res chain seq x y z
N MET A 1 -8.60 10.06 -8.18
CA MET A 1 -7.77 8.95 -7.66
C MET A 1 -6.27 9.21 -7.78
N HIS A 2 -5.76 9.68 -8.92
CA HIS A 2 -4.33 9.93 -9.12
C HIS A 2 -3.68 10.80 -8.03
N GLU A 3 -4.34 11.88 -7.61
CA GLU A 3 -3.80 12.77 -6.57
C GLU A 3 -3.58 12.08 -5.22
N ILE A 4 -4.45 11.14 -4.84
CA ILE A 4 -4.33 10.37 -3.58
C ILE A 4 -3.13 9.42 -3.68
N VAL A 5 -3.00 8.72 -4.80
CA VAL A 5 -1.88 7.82 -5.05
C VAL A 5 -0.56 8.59 -5.10
N ASN A 6 -0.54 9.76 -5.73
CA ASN A 6 0.61 10.66 -5.75
C ASN A 6 0.98 11.15 -4.34
N ALA A 7 -0.01 11.49 -3.52
CA ALA A 7 0.23 11.87 -2.13
C ALA A 7 0.80 10.70 -1.30
N ILE A 8 0.30 9.47 -1.50
CA ILE A 8 0.86 8.27 -0.86
C ILE A 8 2.32 8.08 -1.29
N PHE A 9 2.61 8.15 -2.59
CA PHE A 9 3.98 8.03 -3.09
C PHE A 9 4.90 9.14 -2.60
N TYR A 10 4.41 10.37 -2.49
CA TYR A 10 5.17 11.48 -1.94
C TYR A 10 5.56 11.22 -0.49
N VAL A 11 4.59 10.82 0.35
CA VAL A 11 4.83 10.48 1.76
C VAL A 11 5.86 9.34 1.90
N LEU A 12 5.73 8.28 1.10
CA LEU A 12 6.66 7.14 1.11
C LEU A 12 8.06 7.51 0.61
N ARG A 13 8.15 8.37 -0.42
CA ARG A 13 9.42 8.79 -1.03
C ARG A 13 10.20 9.73 -0.11
N VAL A 14 9.54 10.71 0.49
CA VAL A 14 10.17 11.73 1.35
C VAL A 14 10.27 11.26 2.81
N ARG A 15 9.55 10.19 3.18
CA ARG A 15 9.49 9.61 4.54
C ARG A 15 9.02 10.61 5.60
N ILE A 16 8.08 11.47 5.24
CA ILE A 16 7.44 12.41 6.17
C ILE A 16 6.20 11.80 6.81
N ILE A 17 5.76 12.36 7.94
CA ILE A 17 4.46 12.04 8.50
C ILE A 17 3.37 12.70 7.64
N TRP A 18 2.25 12.03 7.39
CA TRP A 18 1.14 12.57 6.59
C TRP A 18 0.55 13.90 7.09
N ARG A 19 0.79 14.26 8.36
CA ARG A 19 0.42 15.57 8.93
C ARG A 19 1.22 16.72 8.33
N LEU A 20 2.37 16.44 7.74
CA LEU A 20 3.25 17.41 7.07
C LEU A 20 3.05 17.42 5.54
N LEU A 21 1.98 16.80 5.03
CA LEU A 21 1.69 16.80 3.61
C LEU A 21 1.50 18.25 3.12
N PRO A 22 2.21 18.68 2.04
CA PRO A 22 2.06 20.02 1.50
C PRO A 22 0.61 20.33 1.10
N LYS A 23 0.19 21.59 1.26
CA LYS A 23 -1.15 22.06 0.89
C LYS A 23 -1.45 21.99 -0.62
N SER A 24 -0.43 21.75 -1.45
CA SER A 24 -0.60 21.49 -2.89
C SER A 24 -1.25 20.13 -3.17
N PHE A 25 -1.26 19.22 -2.19
CA PHE A 25 -2.01 17.97 -2.25
C PHE A 25 -3.41 18.15 -1.63
N LEU A 26 -4.19 17.05 -1.60
CA LEU A 26 -5.49 17.05 -0.93
C LEU A 26 -5.35 17.51 0.54
N PRO A 27 -6.39 18.16 1.09
CA PRO A 27 -6.46 18.43 2.52
C PRO A 27 -6.19 17.16 3.34
N MET A 28 -5.37 17.29 4.39
CA MET A 28 -4.93 16.19 5.23
C MET A 28 -6.08 15.28 5.73
N PRO A 29 -7.26 15.79 6.15
CA PRO A 29 -8.39 14.94 6.54
C PRO A 29 -8.93 14.07 5.40
N ALA A 30 -8.97 14.61 4.18
CA ALA A 30 -9.43 13.89 3.00
C ALA A 30 -8.44 12.78 2.59
N PHE A 31 -7.13 13.07 2.66
CA PHE A 31 -6.08 12.09 2.45
C PHE A 31 -6.16 10.94 3.46
N PHE A 32 -6.30 11.26 4.74
CA PHE A 32 -6.42 10.26 5.80
C PHE A 32 -7.70 9.42 5.66
N GLY A 33 -8.83 10.04 5.34
CA GLY A 33 -10.08 9.31 5.07
C GLY A 33 -9.95 8.33 3.90
N TRP A 34 -9.16 8.66 2.88
CA TRP A 34 -8.84 7.73 1.79
C TRP A 34 -7.93 6.59 2.22
N LEU A 35 -6.89 6.87 3.02
CA LEU A 35 -6.04 5.82 3.60
C LEU A 35 -6.85 4.82 4.44
N LEU A 36 -7.78 5.30 5.27
CA LEU A 36 -8.68 4.42 6.02
C LEU A 36 -9.54 3.57 5.09
N ARG A 37 -10.14 4.17 4.05
CA ARG A 37 -10.94 3.42 3.07
C ARG A 37 -10.12 2.32 2.40
N PHE A 38 -8.86 2.57 2.06
CA PHE A 38 -7.96 1.58 1.50
C PHE A 38 -7.66 0.44 2.47
N ARG A 39 -7.38 0.77 3.73
CA ARG A 39 -7.18 -0.23 4.78
C ARG A 39 -8.43 -1.08 5.00
N CYS A 40 -9.60 -0.47 5.14
CA CYS A 40 -10.86 -1.20 5.32
C CYS A 40 -11.20 -2.11 4.14
N LYS A 41 -10.85 -1.69 2.92
CA LYS A 41 -11.03 -2.48 1.69
C LYS A 41 -9.86 -3.42 1.38
N ARG A 42 -8.87 -3.53 2.27
CA ARG A 42 -7.67 -4.38 2.09
C ARG A 42 -6.93 -4.16 0.77
N VAL A 43 -6.93 -2.90 0.30
CA VAL A 43 -6.40 -2.55 -1.04
C VAL A 43 -4.90 -2.85 -1.13
N PHE A 44 -4.16 -2.57 -0.05
CA PHE A 44 -2.72 -2.81 -0.03
C PHE A 44 -2.39 -4.30 -0.06
N GLU A 45 -3.16 -5.12 0.63
CA GLU A 45 -3.04 -6.56 0.67
C GLU A 45 -3.35 -7.17 -0.70
N ILE A 46 -4.39 -6.69 -1.38
CA ILE A 46 -4.74 -7.11 -2.73
C ILE A 46 -3.62 -6.76 -3.72
N ILE A 47 -3.13 -5.53 -3.68
CA ILE A 47 -2.01 -5.09 -4.54
C ILE A 47 -0.78 -5.95 -4.27
N ASN A 48 -0.42 -6.14 -3.00
CA ASN A 48 0.73 -6.95 -2.61
C ASN A 48 0.58 -8.39 -3.10
N HIS A 49 -0.60 -8.98 -2.94
CA HIS A 49 -0.89 -10.33 -3.43
C HIS A 49 -0.65 -10.43 -4.95
N HIS A 50 -1.22 -9.53 -5.75
CA HIS A 50 -1.01 -9.53 -7.20
C HIS A 50 0.45 -9.31 -7.60
N LEU A 51 1.19 -8.45 -6.88
CA LEU A 51 2.61 -8.22 -7.14
C LEU A 51 3.44 -9.47 -6.85
N VAL A 52 3.18 -10.15 -5.73
CA VAL A 52 3.85 -11.41 -5.38
C VAL A 52 3.54 -12.50 -6.41
N MET A 53 2.29 -12.64 -6.84
CA MET A 53 1.92 -13.62 -7.88
C MET A 53 2.71 -13.38 -9.18
N ARG A 54 2.76 -12.12 -9.64
CA ARG A 54 3.50 -11.73 -10.86
C ARG A 54 5.02 -11.94 -10.72
N ASP A 55 5.57 -11.69 -9.54
CA ASP A 55 6.99 -11.92 -9.28
C ASP A 55 7.34 -13.42 -9.31
N ARG A 56 6.46 -14.28 -8.77
CA ARG A 56 6.61 -15.74 -8.84
C ARG A 56 6.57 -16.27 -10.26
N GLU A 57 5.63 -15.79 -11.07
CA GLU A 57 5.54 -16.14 -12.50
C GLU A 57 6.84 -15.79 -13.23
N ARG A 58 7.39 -14.60 -13.00
CA ARG A 58 8.68 -14.18 -13.58
C ARG A 58 9.85 -15.04 -13.12
N GLY A 59 9.82 -15.49 -11.87
CA GLY A 59 10.81 -16.40 -11.30
C GLY A 59 10.67 -17.86 -11.73
N GLY A 60 9.72 -18.20 -12.60
CA GLY A 60 9.46 -19.59 -13.04
C GLY A 60 8.89 -20.48 -11.93
N ARG A 61 8.29 -19.89 -10.90
CA ARG A 61 7.69 -20.61 -9.76
C ARG A 61 6.17 -20.67 -9.92
N GLU A 62 5.56 -21.67 -9.29
CA GLU A 62 4.10 -21.77 -9.25
C GLU A 62 3.48 -20.53 -8.60
N VAL A 63 2.41 -20.04 -9.23
CA VAL A 63 1.72 -18.79 -8.86
C VAL A 63 1.16 -18.93 -7.44
N SER A 64 0.50 -20.05 -7.15
CA SER A 64 0.01 -20.35 -5.81
C SER A 64 1.18 -20.64 -4.86
N PRO A 65 1.27 -19.96 -3.70
CA PRO A 65 2.35 -20.23 -2.75
C PRO A 65 2.14 -21.61 -2.10
N SER A 66 3.09 -22.52 -2.29
CA SER A 66 3.05 -23.85 -1.64
C SER A 66 3.22 -23.78 -0.11
N THR A 67 3.70 -22.65 0.42
CA THR A 67 3.84 -22.40 1.87
C THR A 67 3.62 -20.91 2.14
N ALA A 68 2.71 -20.60 3.07
CA ALA A 68 2.49 -19.25 3.56
C ALA A 68 3.12 -19.13 4.96
N ILE A 69 4.08 -18.21 5.12
CA ILE A 69 4.62 -17.85 6.44
C ILE A 69 3.79 -16.66 6.92
N MET A 70 2.94 -16.89 7.91
CA MET A 70 2.20 -15.83 8.61
C MET A 70 3.00 -15.46 9.86
N ASP A 71 3.77 -14.38 9.76
CA ASP A 71 4.44 -13.80 10.92
C ASP A 71 3.43 -12.97 11.72
N SER A 72 2.97 -13.52 12.84
CA SER A 72 2.17 -12.79 13.82
C SER A 72 3.10 -12.23 14.89
N GLN A 73 3.94 -11.28 14.51
CA GLN A 73 4.67 -10.51 15.50
C GLN A 73 3.70 -9.57 16.22
N SER A 74 3.34 -9.95 17.44
CA SER A 74 2.69 -9.08 18.42
C SER A 74 3.77 -8.30 19.16
N VAL A 75 3.64 -6.97 19.21
CA VAL A 75 4.51 -6.07 19.99
C VAL A 75 3.87 -5.82 21.35
#